data_AF-A0A930DDS1-F1
#
_entry.id   AF-A0A930DDS1-F1
#
_cell.length_a   1.000
_cell.length_b   1.000
_cell.length_c   1.000
_cell.angle_alpha   90.00
_cell.angle_beta   90.00
_cell.angle_gamma   90.00
#
_symmetry.space_group_name_H-M   'P 1'
#
loop_
_entity.id
_entity.type
_entity.pdbx_description
1 polymer ?
#
loop_
_entity_poly.entity_id
_entity_poly.type
_entity_poly.pdbx_seq_one_letter_code
_entity_poly.pdbx_strand_id
1 'polypeptide(L)'
;MGRPLSHGREVTGTGRSVLGRGSFVGGSGGGNRNSSGRGGGGGRSPFSLLIVVVFVIISIVTGNKSNILSSILGGLSSSTNSTNSTSTGTTPMISIPTLPSSIGSTAASSISGVGSAWSGVVDNRGKLDTSVHESAREKFYRPTGGDSVTVMVYMCGTDLETKHGMATKDLIEMTKANISSNVNLLIYTGGTNTWQNSVVSSSNNEIYQIADGKMNKLADDNSNPSMTDPNTLVRFIDYCKSNFPANRYQLILWDHGGGSVTGYGYDEKNPNSGSMNLAKIKAAIAQTGIKYDFIGFDACLMATTETALALSDYADYLIASEETEPGTGWYYTNWLSNLSSNTAISTLDLGKKIVDDFIDESNRSARGQSTTLSLVDLAELKATVPSSLSSFARDTASYIENNEYSKVSYARTASREFAKSSNIDQVDLVNLVYNLEQNENDPTIQSILGAVKYNRTSSNMSNSYGLSIYFPYKKLSKVDRMVQTYGDIGMDSEYTKMI
;
A
#
# COMPACT_ATOMS: atom_id res chain seq x y z
N MET A 1 70.23 -2.23 -19.62
CA MET A 1 69.47 -3.51 -19.59
C MET A 1 68.26 -3.35 -20.51
N GLY A 2 68.03 -4.34 -21.37
CA GLY A 2 67.20 -4.25 -22.58
C GLY A 2 65.69 -4.44 -22.38
N ARG A 3 64.95 -4.04 -23.43
CA ARG A 3 63.56 -4.41 -23.75
C ARG A 3 63.52 -5.78 -24.48
N PRO A 4 62.37 -6.47 -24.59
CA PRO A 4 61.42 -6.21 -25.69
C PRO A 4 59.91 -6.28 -25.33
N LEU A 5 59.11 -5.82 -26.30
CA LEU A 5 57.65 -5.67 -26.39
C LEU A 5 56.89 -6.98 -26.72
N SER A 6 55.55 -6.85 -26.69
CA SER A 6 54.48 -7.62 -27.37
C SER A 6 53.71 -8.60 -26.45
N HIS A 7 52.38 -8.81 -26.51
CA HIS A 7 51.33 -8.55 -27.49
C HIS A 7 50.02 -8.13 -26.79
N GLY A 8 49.17 -7.36 -27.48
CA GLY A 8 47.81 -7.05 -27.05
C GLY A 8 46.80 -8.16 -27.34
N ARG A 9 45.68 -8.11 -26.62
CA ARG A 9 44.39 -8.62 -27.08
C ARG A 9 43.30 -7.69 -26.56
N GLU A 10 42.70 -6.95 -27.49
CA GLU A 10 41.42 -6.29 -27.31
C GLU A 10 40.34 -7.35 -27.05
N VAL A 11 39.49 -7.08 -26.06
CA VAL A 11 38.13 -7.61 -26.01
C VAL A 11 37.22 -6.41 -25.84
N THR A 12 36.82 -5.84 -26.98
CA THR A 12 35.65 -4.97 -27.07
C THR A 12 34.41 -5.82 -26.89
N GLY A 13 33.74 -5.70 -25.74
CA GLY A 13 32.44 -6.30 -25.48
C GLY A 13 31.43 -5.21 -25.17
N THR A 14 30.80 -4.67 -26.22
CA THR A 14 29.59 -3.85 -26.07
C THR A 14 28.47 -4.71 -25.49
N GLY A 15 28.07 -4.41 -24.24
CA GLY A 15 26.87 -4.94 -23.64
C GLY A 15 25.66 -4.52 -24.48
N ARG A 16 25.11 -5.48 -25.20
CA ARG A 16 23.95 -5.35 -26.07
C ARG A 16 22.72 -5.05 -25.21
N SER A 17 22.21 -3.82 -25.26
CA SER A 17 20.83 -3.53 -24.89
C SER A 17 19.93 -4.22 -25.91
N VAL A 18 19.25 -5.29 -25.51
CA VAL A 18 18.23 -5.94 -26.35
C VAL A 18 16.86 -5.55 -25.80
N LEU A 19 16.40 -4.37 -26.20
CA LEU A 19 14.97 -4.04 -26.28
C LEU A 19 14.62 -4.03 -27.77
N GLY A 20 13.85 -5.02 -28.21
CA GLY A 20 13.51 -5.21 -29.61
C GLY A 20 12.49 -4.17 -30.07
N ARG A 21 12.89 -3.28 -30.99
CA ARG A 21 12.00 -2.33 -31.67
C ARG A 21 11.40 -3.03 -32.89
N GLY A 22 10.12 -3.38 -32.85
CA GLY A 22 9.38 -3.92 -34.00
C GLY A 22 8.67 -2.82 -34.78
N SER A 23 8.97 -2.67 -36.07
CA SER A 23 8.23 -1.85 -37.04
C SER A 23 7.66 -2.77 -38.12
N PHE A 24 6.36 -2.69 -38.41
CA PHE A 24 5.82 -3.11 -39.71
C PHE A 24 4.57 -2.30 -40.09
N VAL A 25 4.56 -1.86 -41.34
CA VAL A 25 3.49 -1.13 -42.03
C VAL A 25 2.91 -2.05 -43.11
N GLY A 26 1.57 -2.06 -43.22
CA GLY A 26 0.84 -2.03 -44.49
C GLY A 26 0.34 -3.36 -45.09
N GLY A 27 -0.98 -3.45 -45.33
CA GLY A 27 -1.57 -4.43 -46.25
C GLY A 27 -3.09 -4.58 -46.15
N SER A 28 -3.82 -4.05 -47.13
CA SER A 28 -5.28 -3.85 -47.22
C SER A 28 -6.12 -5.08 -47.67
N GLY A 29 -7.44 -5.02 -47.42
CA GLY A 29 -8.51 -5.83 -48.04
C GLY A 29 -9.55 -6.28 -47.01
N GLY A 30 -10.83 -5.88 -46.98
CA GLY A 30 -11.77 -5.56 -48.05
C GLY A 30 -12.83 -6.67 -48.12
N GLY A 31 -14.01 -6.50 -47.51
CA GLY A 31 -15.08 -7.50 -47.60
C GLY A 31 -16.30 -7.25 -46.70
N ASN A 32 -17.29 -6.57 -47.25
CA ASN A 32 -18.61 -6.27 -46.70
C ASN A 32 -19.52 -7.52 -46.60
N ARG A 33 -20.37 -7.65 -45.56
CA ARG A 33 -21.69 -8.31 -45.62
C ARG A 33 -22.54 -8.08 -44.35
N ASN A 34 -23.71 -7.49 -44.59
CA ASN A 34 -24.89 -7.38 -43.72
C ASN A 34 -25.31 -8.71 -43.06
N SER A 35 -25.83 -8.66 -41.83
CA SER A 35 -27.27 -8.88 -41.59
C SER A 35 -27.71 -8.50 -40.17
N SER A 36 -28.96 -8.09 -40.11
CA SER A 36 -29.78 -7.63 -39.00
C SER A 36 -30.08 -8.69 -37.94
N GLY A 37 -30.08 -8.28 -36.66
CA GLY A 37 -30.67 -9.04 -35.56
C GLY A 37 -31.18 -8.11 -34.46
N ARG A 38 -32.46 -7.73 -34.54
CA ARG A 38 -33.23 -7.12 -33.44
C ARG A 38 -33.43 -8.18 -32.35
N GLY A 39 -33.03 -7.88 -31.13
CA GLY A 39 -33.36 -8.66 -29.94
C GLY A 39 -33.29 -7.79 -28.69
N GLY A 40 -34.45 -7.28 -28.25
CA GLY A 40 -34.59 -6.61 -26.97
C GLY A 40 -34.50 -7.63 -25.83
N GLY A 41 -33.82 -7.23 -24.74
CA GLY A 41 -33.71 -8.02 -23.52
C GLY A 41 -33.34 -7.09 -22.37
N GLY A 42 -34.19 -7.06 -21.35
CA GLY A 42 -34.23 -6.06 -20.30
C GLY A 42 -32.99 -6.01 -19.42
N GLY A 43 -32.77 -4.81 -18.87
CA GLY A 43 -31.66 -4.50 -17.99
C GLY A 43 -31.63 -5.37 -16.74
N ARG A 44 -30.41 -5.80 -16.41
CA ARG A 44 -30.01 -6.19 -15.07
C ARG A 44 -28.74 -5.43 -14.74
N SER A 45 -28.84 -4.56 -13.74
CA SER A 45 -27.72 -3.86 -13.13
C SER A 45 -26.73 -4.87 -12.53
N PRO A 46 -25.41 -4.77 -12.78
CA PRO A 46 -24.42 -5.52 -12.02
C PRO A 46 -23.93 -4.64 -10.87
N PHE A 47 -24.64 -4.66 -9.74
CA PHE A 47 -24.04 -4.30 -8.45
C PHE A 47 -23.71 -5.61 -7.73
N SER A 48 -22.65 -6.28 -8.19
CA SER A 48 -21.99 -7.33 -7.42
C SER A 48 -20.88 -6.68 -6.61
N LEU A 49 -21.21 -6.34 -5.36
CA LEU A 49 -20.27 -5.89 -4.33
C LEU A 49 -19.32 -7.07 -4.04
N LEU A 50 -18.05 -6.96 -4.47
CA LEU A 50 -17.07 -8.02 -4.28
C LEU A 50 -16.14 -7.67 -3.12
N ILE A 51 -16.26 -8.45 -2.04
CA ILE A 51 -15.38 -8.40 -0.88
C ILE A 51 -14.08 -9.16 -1.23
N VAL A 52 -12.96 -8.45 -1.38
CA VAL A 52 -11.64 -9.08 -1.46
C VAL A 52 -11.15 -9.35 -0.03
N VAL A 53 -11.46 -10.54 0.48
CA VAL A 53 -10.88 -11.04 1.73
C VAL A 53 -9.80 -12.05 1.40
N VAL A 54 -8.56 -11.67 1.69
CA VAL A 54 -7.51 -12.43 2.41
C VAL A 54 -7.64 -13.97 2.39
N PHE A 55 -7.66 -14.61 1.22
CA PHE A 55 -7.39 -16.06 1.14
C PHE A 55 -5.91 -16.34 0.82
N VAL A 56 -5.21 -15.41 0.17
CA VAL A 56 -3.81 -15.60 -0.24
C VAL A 56 -2.85 -15.58 0.96
N ILE A 57 -3.10 -14.76 1.99
CA ILE A 57 -2.24 -14.72 3.19
C ILE A 57 -2.33 -16.04 4.01
N ILE A 58 -3.46 -16.75 3.95
CA ILE A 58 -3.64 -18.00 4.72
C ILE A 58 -3.01 -19.20 4.00
N SER A 59 -3.13 -19.29 2.67
CA SER A 59 -2.64 -20.45 1.92
C SER A 59 -1.11 -20.58 1.86
N ILE A 60 -0.36 -19.51 2.13
CA ILE A 60 1.11 -19.52 2.12
C ILE A 60 1.70 -19.84 3.51
N VAL A 61 0.92 -19.75 4.60
CA VAL A 61 1.43 -19.95 5.98
C VAL A 61 1.24 -21.37 6.50
N THR A 62 0.45 -22.21 5.85
CA THR A 62 0.33 -23.63 6.21
C THR A 62 0.79 -24.51 5.05
N GLY A 63 2.06 -24.92 5.08
CA GLY A 63 2.62 -25.93 4.19
C GLY A 63 2.05 -27.32 4.46
N ASN A 64 0.74 -27.52 4.31
CA ASN A 64 0.10 -28.83 4.41
C ASN A 64 -0.87 -29.06 3.24
N LYS A 65 -0.45 -29.95 2.33
CA LYS A 65 -1.29 -30.58 1.32
C LYS A 65 -2.15 -31.65 2.00
N SER A 66 -3.47 -31.46 2.11
CA SER A 66 -4.52 -32.49 1.89
C SER A 66 -5.87 -32.14 2.54
N ASN A 67 -6.95 -32.38 1.77
CA ASN A 67 -8.34 -32.67 2.19
C ASN A 67 -9.25 -31.52 2.70
N ILE A 68 -9.83 -30.76 1.77
CA ILE A 68 -11.01 -29.88 2.02
C ILE A 68 -12.16 -30.31 1.08
N LEU A 69 -12.67 -31.53 1.25
CA LEU A 69 -13.79 -32.02 0.43
C LEU A 69 -14.87 -32.79 1.21
N SER A 70 -14.91 -32.67 2.54
CA SER A 70 -15.92 -33.35 3.37
C SER A 70 -16.78 -32.43 4.25
N SER A 71 -16.65 -31.11 4.17
CA SER A 71 -17.46 -30.17 4.98
C SER A 71 -18.52 -29.38 4.20
N ILE A 72 -18.75 -29.70 2.92
CA ILE A 72 -19.65 -28.93 2.03
C ILE A 72 -20.96 -29.67 1.70
N LEU A 73 -21.18 -30.90 2.18
CA LEU A 73 -22.43 -31.62 1.95
C LEU A 73 -22.90 -32.30 3.25
N GLY A 74 -23.79 -31.62 3.98
CA GLY A 74 -24.46 -32.19 5.14
C GLY A 74 -25.46 -31.26 5.81
N GLY A 75 -26.73 -31.35 5.38
CA GLY A 75 -27.85 -31.22 6.32
C GLY A 75 -28.70 -29.95 6.26
N LEU A 76 -29.51 -29.78 5.21
CA LEU A 76 -30.86 -29.25 5.39
C LEU A 76 -31.74 -30.39 5.92
N SER A 77 -32.30 -30.24 7.12
CA SER A 77 -33.58 -30.89 7.46
C SER A 77 -34.26 -30.20 8.65
N SER A 78 -35.40 -29.57 8.33
CA SER A 78 -36.66 -29.52 9.07
C SER A 78 -36.66 -29.57 10.61
N SER A 79 -37.16 -28.47 11.18
CA SER A 79 -37.68 -28.34 12.55
C SER A 79 -38.89 -29.25 12.82
N THR A 80 -38.84 -29.98 13.93
CA THR A 80 -40.03 -30.49 14.63
C THR A 80 -39.85 -30.29 16.14
N ASN A 81 -40.86 -29.68 16.75
CA ASN A 81 -41.02 -29.49 18.20
C ASN A 81 -41.17 -30.82 18.93
N SER A 82 -40.51 -30.95 20.08
CA SER A 82 -41.04 -31.73 21.21
C SER A 82 -40.51 -31.18 22.54
N THR A 83 -41.38 -31.26 23.54
CA THR A 83 -41.34 -30.62 24.86
C THR A 83 -40.72 -31.51 25.95
N ASN A 84 -40.40 -30.86 27.07
CA ASN A 84 -40.27 -31.34 28.45
C ASN A 84 -38.94 -31.98 28.93
N SER A 85 -38.25 -31.27 29.83
CA SER A 85 -38.24 -31.54 31.29
C SER A 85 -36.90 -31.19 31.98
N THR A 86 -37.07 -30.42 33.06
CA THR A 86 -36.22 -30.14 34.22
C THR A 86 -35.17 -31.18 34.63
N SER A 87 -33.91 -30.73 34.84
CA SER A 87 -33.19 -30.90 36.12
C SER A 87 -31.96 -29.96 36.19
N THR A 88 -31.93 -29.10 37.19
CA THR A 88 -30.76 -28.25 37.52
C THR A 88 -30.15 -28.72 38.83
N GLY A 89 -28.95 -29.29 38.74
CA GLY A 89 -28.06 -29.57 39.86
C GLY A 89 -27.12 -28.40 40.16
N THR A 90 -26.97 -28.12 41.44
CA THR A 90 -26.18 -27.07 42.12
C THR A 90 -24.69 -27.04 41.77
N THR A 91 -24.12 -25.84 41.62
CA THR A 91 -22.67 -25.55 41.70
C THR A 91 -22.39 -24.48 42.78
N PRO A 92 -21.30 -24.60 43.56
CA PRO A 92 -21.01 -23.69 44.67
C PRO A 92 -20.30 -22.39 44.21
N MET A 93 -20.66 -21.29 44.90
CA MET A 93 -20.12 -19.95 44.75
C MET A 93 -18.68 -19.84 45.25
N ILE A 94 -17.78 -19.30 44.41
CA ILE A 94 -16.46 -18.79 44.83
C ILE A 94 -16.55 -17.27 44.94
N SER A 95 -16.16 -16.74 46.10
CA SER A 95 -16.18 -15.31 46.42
C SER A 95 -14.99 -14.57 45.79
N ILE A 96 -15.25 -13.45 45.13
CA ILE A 96 -14.24 -12.52 44.59
C ILE A 96 -14.04 -11.39 45.61
N PRO A 97 -12.80 -11.06 46.03
CA PRO A 97 -12.56 -9.94 46.93
C PRO A 97 -12.75 -8.59 46.20
N THR A 98 -13.43 -7.67 46.87
CA THR A 98 -13.68 -6.29 46.42
C THR A 98 -12.42 -5.43 46.53
N LEU A 99 -11.97 -4.87 45.40
CA LEU A 99 -10.92 -3.84 45.34
C LEU A 99 -11.51 -2.45 45.66
N PRO A 100 -10.75 -1.54 46.31
CA PRO A 100 -11.26 -0.24 46.73
C PRO A 100 -11.49 0.72 45.56
N SER A 101 -12.61 1.43 45.64
CA SER A 101 -13.10 2.47 44.73
C SER A 101 -12.18 3.70 44.70
N SER A 102 -11.34 3.82 43.67
CA SER A 102 -10.76 5.12 43.26
C SER A 102 -10.42 5.23 41.76
N ILE A 103 -10.83 4.27 40.92
CA ILE A 103 -10.73 4.41 39.46
C ILE A 103 -12.09 4.94 38.95
N GLY A 104 -12.18 6.26 38.86
CA GLY A 104 -13.36 6.97 38.37
C GLY A 104 -13.60 6.75 36.87
N SER A 105 -14.66 6.00 36.56
CA SER A 105 -15.62 6.25 35.46
C SER A 105 -15.10 6.65 34.06
N THR A 106 -14.15 5.92 33.48
CA THR A 106 -13.95 5.88 32.00
C THR A 106 -13.75 4.47 31.43
N ALA A 107 -13.64 3.43 32.26
CA ALA A 107 -13.23 2.09 31.81
C ALA A 107 -14.37 1.07 31.57
N ALA A 108 -15.64 1.48 31.57
CA ALA A 108 -16.78 0.54 31.51
C ALA A 108 -17.62 0.58 30.21
N SER A 109 -17.11 1.18 29.13
CA SER A 109 -17.81 1.22 27.82
C SER A 109 -17.12 0.44 26.71
N SER A 110 -16.02 -0.27 26.96
CA SER A 110 -15.20 -0.90 25.90
C SER A 110 -15.36 -2.42 25.76
N ILE A 111 -16.52 -2.98 26.14
CA ILE A 111 -16.86 -4.37 25.84
C ILE A 111 -18.22 -4.36 25.13
N SER A 112 -18.18 -4.66 23.83
CA SER A 112 -19.25 -4.61 22.82
C SER A 112 -19.58 -3.21 22.27
N GLY A 113 -19.31 -3.01 20.98
CA GLY A 113 -19.83 -1.87 20.23
C GLY A 113 -18.74 -1.00 19.60
N VAL A 114 -18.84 -0.84 18.28
CA VAL A 114 -18.07 0.11 17.48
C VAL A 114 -18.33 1.52 18.01
N GLY A 115 -17.41 2.06 18.80
CA GLY A 115 -17.39 3.47 19.14
C GLY A 115 -16.92 4.27 17.92
N SER A 116 -17.84 5.02 17.32
CA SER A 116 -17.55 6.05 16.30
C SER A 116 -16.85 7.28 16.87
N ALA A 117 -16.65 7.33 18.20
CA ALA A 117 -15.92 8.39 18.87
C ALA A 117 -14.41 8.20 18.66
N TRP A 118 -13.73 9.31 18.37
CA TRP A 118 -12.28 9.38 18.36
C TRP A 118 -11.76 9.27 19.80
N SER A 119 -10.56 8.71 19.97
CA SER A 119 -9.80 8.83 21.21
C SER A 119 -9.54 10.31 21.51
N GLY A 120 -9.05 10.64 22.71
CA GLY A 120 -8.84 12.03 23.13
C GLY A 120 -7.72 12.80 22.39
N VAL A 121 -7.46 12.48 21.12
CA VAL A 121 -6.60 13.21 20.19
C VAL A 121 -7.49 13.76 19.07
N VAL A 122 -7.17 14.95 18.58
CA VAL A 122 -7.96 15.66 17.55
C VAL A 122 -8.07 14.85 16.25
N ASP A 123 -9.31 14.67 15.76
CA ASP A 123 -9.59 14.09 14.42
C ASP A 123 -8.93 14.94 13.32
N ASN A 124 -7.97 14.37 12.60
CA ASN A 124 -7.24 15.02 11.51
C ASN A 124 -7.84 14.77 10.13
N ARG A 125 -8.96 14.04 10.02
CA ARG A 125 -9.52 13.69 8.71
C ARG A 125 -10.08 14.90 7.98
N GLY A 126 -9.86 14.91 6.67
CA GLY A 126 -10.39 15.93 5.77
C GLY A 126 -9.82 17.33 6.01
N LYS A 127 -8.82 17.48 6.88
CA LYS A 127 -8.15 18.73 7.19
C LYS A 127 -6.79 18.74 6.48
N LEU A 128 -6.62 19.66 5.54
CA LEU A 128 -5.35 19.87 4.88
C LEU A 128 -4.45 20.73 5.76
N ASP A 129 -3.30 20.20 6.13
CA ASP A 129 -2.21 20.98 6.72
C ASP A 129 -1.21 21.37 5.64
N THR A 130 -0.98 22.68 5.54
CA THR A 130 -0.04 23.29 4.58
C THR A 130 1.23 23.81 5.25
N SER A 131 1.28 23.77 6.59
CA SER A 131 2.46 24.13 7.35
C SER A 131 3.57 23.11 7.11
N VAL A 132 4.82 23.54 7.29
CA VAL A 132 6.00 22.67 7.21
C VAL A 132 6.89 23.01 8.40
N HIS A 133 7.32 21.99 9.12
CA HIS A 133 8.23 22.15 10.26
C HIS A 133 9.56 22.76 9.80
N GLU A 134 10.13 23.69 10.57
CA GLU A 134 11.33 24.45 10.20
C GLU A 134 12.58 23.59 9.98
N SER A 135 12.66 22.43 10.63
CA SER A 135 13.75 21.47 10.47
C SER A 135 13.60 20.54 9.25
N ALA A 136 12.45 20.57 8.57
CA ALA A 136 12.25 19.80 7.35
C ALA A 136 13.21 20.27 6.27
N ARG A 137 13.81 19.31 5.54
CA ARG A 137 14.59 19.67 4.35
C ARG A 137 13.71 20.33 3.30
N GLU A 138 14.32 21.11 2.43
CA GLU A 138 13.63 21.61 1.24
C GLU A 138 13.14 20.46 0.36
N LYS A 139 12.04 20.71 -0.35
CA LYS A 139 11.47 19.79 -1.32
C LYS A 139 12.42 19.61 -2.51
N PHE A 140 12.56 18.38 -2.98
CA PHE A 140 13.35 18.05 -4.18
C PHE A 140 12.76 18.74 -5.41
N TYR A 141 11.43 18.75 -5.52
CA TYR A 141 10.75 19.50 -6.57
C TYR A 141 10.30 20.88 -6.10
N ARG A 142 10.46 21.87 -6.98
CA ARG A 142 9.92 23.23 -6.83
C ARG A 142 9.20 23.63 -8.11
N PRO A 143 7.95 24.11 -8.05
CA PRO A 143 7.23 24.54 -9.25
C PRO A 143 7.94 25.70 -9.94
N THR A 144 8.24 25.54 -11.24
CA THR A 144 8.84 26.62 -12.05
C THR A 144 7.96 27.05 -13.22
N GLY A 145 6.95 26.24 -13.58
CA GLY A 145 6.05 26.50 -14.68
C GLY A 145 6.65 26.02 -16.01
N GLY A 146 5.87 25.27 -16.79
CA GLY A 146 6.39 24.56 -17.96
C GLY A 146 7.18 23.29 -17.63
N ASP A 147 7.08 22.81 -16.38
CA ASP A 147 7.69 21.57 -15.92
C ASP A 147 7.12 20.36 -16.68
N SER A 148 7.98 19.42 -17.07
CA SER A 148 7.55 18.09 -17.52
C SER A 148 7.51 17.10 -16.35
N VAL A 149 6.59 16.14 -16.44
CA VAL A 149 6.35 15.15 -15.39
C VAL A 149 6.40 13.75 -15.97
N THR A 150 7.18 12.87 -15.34
CA THR A 150 7.14 11.44 -15.64
C THR A 150 6.47 10.71 -14.49
N VAL A 151 5.29 10.17 -14.76
CA VAL A 151 4.50 9.34 -13.86
C VAL A 151 4.77 7.88 -14.19
N MET A 152 5.36 7.15 -13.25
CA MET A 152 5.71 5.74 -13.38
C MET A 152 4.72 4.90 -12.57
N VAL A 153 3.98 4.02 -13.23
CA VAL A 153 3.10 3.05 -12.57
C VAL A 153 3.68 1.65 -12.76
N TYR A 154 4.15 1.05 -11.68
CA TYR A 154 4.65 -0.32 -11.66
C TYR A 154 3.49 -1.25 -11.25
N MET A 155 2.91 -1.93 -12.25
CA MET A 155 1.64 -2.64 -12.12
C MET A 155 1.86 -4.15 -12.15
N CYS A 156 2.01 -4.72 -10.96
CA CYS A 156 2.00 -6.16 -10.76
C CYS A 156 0.54 -6.62 -10.68
N GLY A 157 0.03 -7.22 -11.76
CA GLY A 157 -1.42 -7.46 -11.93
C GLY A 157 -1.99 -8.56 -11.03
N THR A 158 -1.19 -9.60 -10.74
CA THR A 158 -1.51 -10.69 -9.80
C THR A 158 -2.88 -11.32 -10.01
N ASP A 159 -3.45 -11.87 -8.93
CA ASP A 159 -4.80 -12.40 -8.97
C ASP A 159 -5.87 -11.30 -8.98
N LEU A 160 -5.52 -10.05 -8.63
CA LEU A 160 -6.39 -8.88 -8.81
C LEU A 160 -6.77 -8.70 -10.28
N GLU A 161 -5.82 -8.92 -11.18
CA GLU A 161 -6.07 -8.88 -12.61
C GLU A 161 -6.65 -10.21 -13.12
N THR A 162 -6.01 -11.35 -12.84
CA THR A 162 -6.46 -12.66 -13.34
C THR A 162 -7.93 -12.91 -13.00
N LYS A 163 -8.36 -12.62 -11.77
CA LYS A 163 -9.71 -12.97 -11.30
C LYS A 163 -10.71 -11.82 -11.42
N HIS A 164 -10.25 -10.56 -11.36
CA HIS A 164 -11.16 -9.43 -11.14
C HIS A 164 -10.98 -8.26 -12.12
N GLY A 165 -9.97 -8.33 -13.00
CA GLY A 165 -9.72 -7.34 -14.05
C GLY A 165 -9.48 -5.93 -13.48
N MET A 166 -8.91 -5.84 -12.27
CA MET A 166 -8.77 -4.57 -11.58
C MET A 166 -7.71 -3.68 -12.22
N ALA A 167 -6.54 -4.22 -12.54
CA ALA A 167 -5.50 -3.50 -13.27
C ALA A 167 -6.03 -3.03 -14.64
N THR A 168 -6.81 -3.87 -15.34
CA THR A 168 -7.49 -3.47 -16.58
C THR A 168 -8.45 -2.29 -16.39
N LYS A 169 -9.19 -2.21 -15.28
CA LYS A 169 -10.09 -1.07 -15.01
C LYS A 169 -9.29 0.22 -14.81
N ASP A 170 -8.18 0.15 -14.08
CA ASP A 170 -7.34 1.33 -13.83
C ASP A 170 -6.65 1.81 -15.10
N LEU A 171 -6.18 0.88 -15.95
CA LEU A 171 -5.69 1.22 -17.29
C LEU A 171 -6.76 1.94 -18.10
N ILE A 172 -8.02 1.48 -18.07
CA ILE A 172 -9.14 2.16 -18.75
C ILE A 172 -9.37 3.56 -18.17
N GLU A 173 -9.31 3.73 -16.85
CA GLU A 173 -9.41 5.05 -16.21
C GLU A 173 -8.28 5.99 -16.64
N MET A 174 -7.05 5.51 -16.64
CA MET A 174 -5.89 6.27 -17.13
C MET A 174 -6.08 6.69 -18.60
N THR A 175 -6.65 5.84 -19.47
CA THR A 175 -6.94 6.22 -20.86
C THR A 175 -8.07 7.26 -21.01
N LYS A 176 -8.91 7.45 -19.99
CA LYS A 176 -9.94 8.49 -20.00
C LYS A 176 -9.42 9.85 -19.54
N ALA A 177 -8.23 9.90 -18.91
CA ALA A 177 -7.60 11.14 -18.54
C ALA A 177 -7.15 11.92 -19.77
N ASN A 178 -7.27 13.24 -19.73
CA ASN A 178 -6.71 14.11 -20.76
C ASN A 178 -5.22 14.33 -20.47
N ILE A 179 -4.32 13.60 -21.16
CA ILE A 179 -2.87 13.68 -20.94
C ILE A 179 -2.22 14.62 -21.96
N SER A 180 -1.57 15.68 -21.48
CA SER A 180 -0.86 16.67 -22.30
C SER A 180 0.56 16.19 -22.62
N SER A 181 1.20 16.85 -23.59
CA SER A 181 2.57 16.53 -24.00
C SER A 181 3.64 16.74 -22.92
N ASN A 182 3.31 17.44 -21.83
CA ASN A 182 4.22 17.68 -20.71
C ASN A 182 4.15 16.57 -19.64
N VAL A 183 3.25 15.60 -19.79
CA VAL A 183 3.10 14.46 -18.87
C VAL A 183 3.39 13.16 -19.61
N ASN A 184 4.40 12.43 -19.15
CA ASN A 184 4.70 11.08 -19.58
C ASN A 184 4.08 10.09 -18.58
N LEU A 185 2.96 9.47 -18.93
CA LEU A 185 2.36 8.40 -18.14
C LEU A 185 2.86 7.04 -18.64
N LEU A 186 3.74 6.40 -17.85
CA LEU A 186 4.42 5.17 -18.20
C LEU A 186 3.99 4.04 -17.26
N ILE A 187 3.57 2.91 -17.84
CA ILE A 187 3.05 1.77 -17.08
C ILE A 187 3.89 0.56 -17.43
N TYR A 188 4.41 -0.12 -16.41
CA TYR A 188 5.01 -1.43 -16.56
C TYR A 188 4.06 -2.50 -16.05
N THR A 189 3.63 -3.38 -16.95
CA THR A 189 2.61 -4.40 -16.70
C THR A 189 3.23 -5.78 -16.64
N GLY A 190 2.88 -6.58 -15.62
CA GLY A 190 3.36 -7.96 -15.49
C GLY A 190 2.73 -8.70 -14.32
N GLY A 191 3.27 -9.87 -13.97
CA GLY A 191 2.98 -10.54 -12.69
C GLY A 191 1.60 -11.19 -12.54
N THR A 192 0.84 -11.33 -13.62
CA THR A 192 -0.49 -11.97 -13.67
C THR A 192 -0.54 -13.09 -14.70
N ASN A 193 -1.29 -14.16 -14.43
CA ASN A 193 -1.51 -15.23 -15.40
C ASN A 193 -2.37 -14.80 -16.60
N THR A 194 -3.28 -13.85 -16.43
CA THR A 194 -4.18 -13.41 -17.49
C THR A 194 -4.57 -11.95 -17.34
N TRP A 195 -4.40 -11.16 -18.40
CA TRP A 195 -5.01 -9.85 -18.54
C TRP A 195 -6.44 -9.96 -19.09
N GLN A 196 -7.38 -9.22 -18.51
CA GLN A 196 -8.79 -9.13 -18.94
C GLN A 196 -9.00 -8.08 -20.05
N ASN A 197 -7.97 -7.87 -20.88
CA ASN A 197 -8.01 -7.04 -22.08
C ASN A 197 -7.11 -7.64 -23.17
N SER A 198 -7.22 -7.14 -24.40
CA SER A 198 -6.43 -7.63 -25.54
C SER A 198 -5.22 -6.75 -25.88
N VAL A 199 -4.90 -5.76 -25.05
CA VAL A 199 -3.82 -4.79 -25.28
C VAL A 199 -2.53 -5.24 -24.60
N VAL A 200 -2.63 -5.75 -23.37
CA VAL A 200 -1.51 -6.19 -22.54
C VAL A 200 -1.26 -7.68 -22.70
N SER A 201 -0.01 -8.07 -22.92
CA SER A 201 0.38 -9.47 -23.02
C SER A 201 0.42 -10.15 -21.66
N SER A 202 -0.17 -11.36 -21.56
CA SER A 202 0.06 -12.25 -20.42
C SER A 202 1.41 -13.00 -20.50
N SER A 203 2.12 -12.91 -21.63
CA SER A 203 3.35 -13.69 -21.85
C SER A 203 4.61 -12.96 -21.39
N ASN A 204 4.67 -11.65 -21.60
CA ASN A 204 5.83 -10.81 -21.32
C ASN A 204 5.44 -9.70 -20.34
N ASN A 205 6.40 -9.21 -19.56
CA ASN A 205 6.21 -7.92 -18.93
C ASN A 205 6.49 -6.83 -19.97
N GLU A 206 5.69 -5.77 -19.98
CA GLU A 206 5.66 -4.78 -21.06
C GLU A 206 5.59 -3.36 -20.50
N ILE A 207 6.26 -2.42 -21.17
CA ILE A 207 6.21 -0.99 -20.84
C ILE A 207 5.33 -0.29 -21.88
N TYR A 208 4.34 0.43 -21.39
CA TYR A 208 3.41 1.23 -22.18
C TYR A 208 3.52 2.70 -21.83
N GLN A 209 3.23 3.56 -22.81
CA GLN A 209 2.86 4.95 -22.57
C GLN A 209 1.37 5.13 -22.83
N ILE A 210 0.66 5.78 -21.90
CA ILE A 210 -0.69 6.26 -22.16
C ILE A 210 -0.60 7.68 -22.73
N ALA A 211 -1.07 7.84 -23.96
CA ALA A 211 -1.14 9.11 -24.67
C ALA A 211 -2.32 9.09 -25.65
N ASP A 212 -2.98 10.23 -25.86
CA ASP A 212 -4.11 10.38 -26.79
C ASP A 212 -5.24 9.35 -26.56
N GLY A 213 -5.51 9.04 -25.31
CA GLY A 213 -6.53 8.07 -24.88
C GLY A 213 -6.23 6.63 -25.27
N LYS A 214 -4.97 6.29 -25.55
CA LYS A 214 -4.53 4.95 -25.97
C LYS A 214 -3.31 4.50 -25.20
N MET A 215 -3.15 3.19 -25.08
CA MET A 215 -1.91 2.56 -24.61
C MET A 215 -1.02 2.23 -25.81
N ASN A 216 0.18 2.81 -25.83
CA ASN A 216 1.18 2.58 -26.84
C ASN A 216 2.32 1.75 -26.24
N LYS A 217 2.53 0.52 -26.73
CA LYS A 217 3.64 -0.32 -26.28
C LYS A 217 4.96 0.31 -26.70
N LEU A 218 5.87 0.48 -25.75
CA LEU A 218 7.19 1.07 -25.96
C LEU A 218 8.31 0.03 -25.93
N ALA A 219 8.21 -0.95 -25.02
CA ALA A 219 9.21 -1.97 -24.80
C ALA A 219 8.61 -3.24 -24.18
N ASP A 220 9.35 -4.34 -24.22
CA ASP A 220 9.07 -5.59 -23.49
C ASP A 220 10.30 -6.09 -22.74
N ASP A 221 10.08 -6.69 -21.57
CA ASP A 221 11.06 -7.48 -20.86
C ASP A 221 10.81 -8.96 -21.20
N ASN A 222 11.36 -9.39 -22.34
CA ASN A 222 11.19 -10.72 -22.97
C ASN A 222 11.57 -11.92 -22.08
N SER A 223 12.05 -11.67 -20.85
CA SER A 223 12.38 -12.70 -19.87
C SER A 223 11.26 -12.99 -18.85
N ASN A 224 10.16 -12.20 -18.88
CA ASN A 224 9.09 -12.24 -17.88
C ASN A 224 9.65 -12.35 -16.44
N PRO A 225 10.58 -11.45 -16.06
CA PRO A 225 11.22 -11.52 -14.77
C PRO A 225 10.20 -11.26 -13.68
N SER A 226 10.51 -11.68 -12.47
CA SER A 226 9.58 -11.49 -11.38
C SER A 226 9.33 -10.00 -11.13
N MET A 227 8.06 -9.62 -11.02
CA MET A 227 7.64 -8.26 -10.67
C MET A 227 8.02 -7.90 -9.24
N THR A 228 8.32 -8.88 -8.37
CA THR A 228 8.78 -8.64 -7.00
C THR A 228 10.31 -8.72 -6.86
N ASP A 229 11.05 -8.91 -7.96
CA ASP A 229 12.51 -8.75 -7.99
C ASP A 229 12.86 -7.24 -7.98
N PRO A 230 13.64 -6.76 -6.98
CA PRO A 230 14.09 -5.37 -6.92
C PRO A 230 14.76 -4.87 -8.20
N ASN A 231 15.51 -5.73 -8.90
CA ASN A 231 16.18 -5.37 -10.14
C ASN A 231 15.18 -5.08 -11.27
N THR A 232 14.01 -5.72 -11.25
CA THR A 232 12.95 -5.44 -12.23
C THR A 232 12.39 -4.03 -12.03
N LEU A 233 12.18 -3.62 -10.78
CA LEU A 233 11.78 -2.24 -10.45
C LEU A 233 12.87 -1.23 -10.87
N VAL A 234 14.13 -1.50 -10.57
CA VAL A 234 15.27 -0.65 -11.00
C VAL A 234 15.29 -0.48 -12.52
N ARG A 235 15.18 -1.59 -13.28
CA ARG A 235 15.19 -1.53 -14.75
C ARG A 235 14.04 -0.68 -15.31
N PHE A 236 12.85 -0.79 -14.74
CA PHE A 236 11.72 0.04 -15.14
C PHE A 236 11.98 1.53 -14.88
N ILE A 237 12.43 1.87 -13.67
CA ILE A 237 12.70 3.25 -13.29
C ILE A 237 13.81 3.85 -14.17
N ASP A 238 14.89 3.11 -14.42
CA ASP A 238 16.00 3.54 -15.28
C ASP A 238 15.56 3.69 -16.74
N TYR A 239 14.69 2.82 -17.23
CA TYR A 239 14.09 2.95 -18.56
C TYR A 239 13.29 4.26 -18.66
N CYS A 240 12.40 4.54 -17.71
CA CYS A 240 11.60 5.75 -17.68
C CYS A 240 12.49 7.00 -17.61
N LYS A 241 13.49 7.01 -16.72
CA LYS A 241 14.45 8.12 -16.57
C LYS A 241 15.21 8.41 -17.86
N SER A 242 15.68 7.36 -18.53
CA SER A 242 16.55 7.49 -19.71
C SER A 242 15.78 7.92 -20.96
N ASN A 243 14.55 7.43 -21.14
CA ASN A 243 13.75 7.67 -22.34
C ASN A 243 12.78 8.85 -22.21
N PHE A 244 12.36 9.17 -20.98
CA PHE A 244 11.39 10.21 -20.66
C PHE A 244 11.92 11.07 -19.50
N PRO A 245 13.05 11.78 -19.69
CA PRO A 245 13.59 12.67 -18.68
C PRO A 245 12.59 13.80 -18.39
N ALA A 246 12.42 14.13 -17.11
CA ALA A 246 11.44 15.10 -16.65
C ALA A 246 11.95 15.92 -15.47
N ASN A 247 11.30 17.06 -15.22
CA ASN A 247 11.58 17.89 -14.05
C ASN A 247 11.01 17.25 -12.77
N ARG A 248 9.95 16.45 -12.90
CA ARG A 248 9.25 15.76 -11.83
C ARG A 248 9.17 14.27 -12.09
N TYR A 249 9.35 13.47 -11.04
CA TYR A 249 9.18 12.02 -11.08
C TYR A 249 8.22 11.57 -10.01
N GLN A 250 7.19 10.83 -10.43
CA GLN A 250 6.20 10.18 -9.57
C GLN A 250 6.34 8.68 -9.74
N LEU A 251 6.31 7.91 -8.65
CA LEU A 251 6.33 6.45 -8.69
C LEU A 251 5.15 5.90 -7.92
N ILE A 252 4.35 5.05 -8.57
CA ILE A 252 3.22 4.34 -7.98
C ILE A 252 3.49 2.84 -8.09
N LEU A 253 3.43 2.17 -6.95
CA LEU A 253 3.52 0.71 -6.84
C LEU A 253 2.10 0.17 -6.67
N TRP A 254 1.58 -0.51 -7.70
CA TRP A 254 0.22 -1.04 -7.76
C TRP A 254 0.24 -2.56 -7.59
N ASP A 255 -0.39 -3.09 -6.53
CA ASP A 255 -0.63 -4.53 -6.27
C ASP A 255 -1.29 -4.73 -4.87
N HIS A 256 -1.23 -5.95 -4.33
CA HIS A 256 -1.28 -6.24 -2.89
C HIS A 256 -0.15 -5.58 -2.11
N GLY A 257 -0.48 -5.18 -0.89
CA GLY A 257 0.49 -4.85 0.14
C GLY A 257 0.22 -5.65 1.42
N GLY A 258 1.27 -5.90 2.18
CA GLY A 258 1.21 -6.52 3.51
C GLY A 258 1.98 -5.72 4.54
N GLY A 259 2.02 -4.41 4.32
CA GLY A 259 2.61 -3.39 5.20
C GLY A 259 4.03 -3.70 5.61
N SER A 260 4.38 -3.39 6.85
CA SER A 260 5.74 -3.56 7.34
C SER A 260 6.20 -5.03 7.27
N VAL A 261 5.28 -5.98 7.42
CA VAL A 261 5.60 -7.40 7.61
C VAL A 261 6.06 -8.11 6.34
N THR A 262 5.30 -7.99 5.25
CA THR A 262 5.67 -8.65 3.98
C THR A 262 6.06 -7.65 2.89
N GLY A 263 5.78 -6.35 3.08
CA GLY A 263 6.02 -5.33 2.07
C GLY A 263 5.04 -5.40 0.92
N TYR A 264 5.54 -5.13 -0.29
CA TYR A 264 4.75 -4.91 -1.49
C TYR A 264 4.85 -6.08 -2.47
N GLY A 265 3.73 -6.37 -3.12
CA GLY A 265 3.64 -7.16 -4.34
C GLY A 265 3.62 -8.68 -4.16
N TYR A 266 2.92 -9.37 -5.05
CA TYR A 266 2.85 -10.83 -5.13
C TYR A 266 2.78 -11.31 -6.58
N ASP A 267 3.90 -11.72 -7.18
CA ASP A 267 3.88 -12.16 -8.59
C ASP A 267 3.22 -13.55 -8.76
N GLU A 268 2.06 -13.61 -9.39
CA GLU A 268 1.29 -14.84 -9.62
C GLU A 268 2.02 -15.83 -10.55
N LYS A 269 2.82 -15.32 -11.49
CA LYS A 269 3.62 -16.15 -12.42
C LYS A 269 4.91 -16.64 -11.75
N ASN A 270 5.40 -15.92 -10.75
CA ASN A 270 6.63 -16.23 -10.03
C ASN A 270 6.40 -16.33 -8.51
N PRO A 271 5.53 -17.24 -8.03
CA PRO A 271 5.10 -17.27 -6.62
C PRO A 271 6.25 -17.56 -5.64
N ASN A 272 7.33 -18.21 -6.12
CA ASN A 272 8.51 -18.54 -5.32
C ASN A 272 9.43 -17.33 -5.06
N SER A 273 9.26 -16.21 -5.79
CA SER A 273 10.05 -15.00 -5.56
C SER A 273 9.69 -14.29 -4.26
N GLY A 274 8.48 -14.57 -3.73
CA GLY A 274 7.91 -13.87 -2.58
C GLY A 274 7.61 -12.40 -2.86
N SER A 275 7.29 -11.65 -1.82
CA SER A 275 7.05 -10.21 -1.88
C SER A 275 8.34 -9.39 -1.76
N MET A 276 8.26 -8.13 -2.16
CA MET A 276 9.32 -7.14 -1.97
C MET A 276 9.19 -6.50 -0.58
N ASN A 277 10.02 -6.92 0.38
CA ASN A 277 10.04 -6.30 1.71
C ASN A 277 10.58 -4.86 1.66
N LEU A 278 10.42 -4.11 2.76
CA LEU A 278 10.82 -2.68 2.80
C LEU A 278 12.31 -2.45 2.48
N ALA A 279 13.19 -3.34 2.94
CA ALA A 279 14.64 -3.25 2.64
C ALA A 279 14.92 -3.35 1.14
N LYS A 280 14.26 -4.31 0.46
CA LYS A 280 14.35 -4.47 -1.00
C LYS A 280 13.79 -3.26 -1.76
N ILE A 281 12.64 -2.72 -1.34
CA ILE A 281 12.04 -1.51 -1.95
C ILE A 281 13.00 -0.33 -1.81
N LYS A 282 13.49 -0.07 -0.60
CA LYS A 282 14.45 1.01 -0.30
C LYS A 282 15.71 0.88 -1.15
N ALA A 283 16.28 -0.32 -1.23
CA ALA A 283 17.50 -0.59 -2.01
C ALA A 283 17.29 -0.33 -3.51
N ALA A 284 16.18 -0.83 -4.09
CA ALA A 284 15.84 -0.59 -5.49
C ALA A 284 15.72 0.91 -5.80
N ILE A 285 14.95 1.64 -4.99
CA ILE A 285 14.75 3.07 -5.17
C ILE A 285 16.07 3.84 -5.03
N ALA A 286 16.87 3.52 -4.01
CA ALA A 286 18.16 4.15 -3.77
C ALA A 286 19.12 3.97 -4.96
N GLN A 287 19.14 2.78 -5.57
CA GLN A 287 20.03 2.44 -6.68
C GLN A 287 19.81 3.32 -7.93
N THR A 288 18.59 3.79 -8.17
CA THR A 288 18.24 4.58 -9.37
C THR A 288 18.75 6.03 -9.31
N GLY A 289 19.04 6.51 -8.10
CA GLY A 289 19.44 7.89 -7.83
C GLY A 289 18.37 8.93 -8.18
N ILE A 290 17.11 8.53 -8.38
CA ILE A 290 15.99 9.45 -8.62
C ILE A 290 15.48 10.02 -7.30
N LYS A 291 15.05 11.28 -7.34
CA LYS A 291 14.24 11.90 -6.30
C LYS A 291 12.84 12.13 -6.84
N TYR A 292 11.85 11.77 -6.04
CA TYR A 292 10.44 11.82 -6.42
C TYR A 292 9.73 12.97 -5.69
N ASP A 293 8.75 13.57 -6.35
CA ASP A 293 7.83 14.47 -5.65
C ASP A 293 6.85 13.64 -4.79
N PHE A 294 6.41 12.46 -5.25
CA PHE A 294 5.85 11.45 -4.37
C PHE A 294 6.16 10.01 -4.78
N ILE A 295 6.19 9.14 -3.77
CA ILE A 295 6.04 7.70 -3.95
C ILE A 295 4.66 7.30 -3.42
N GLY A 296 3.91 6.59 -4.25
CA GLY A 296 2.57 6.11 -3.97
C GLY A 296 2.53 4.59 -3.86
N PHE A 297 1.75 4.09 -2.91
CA PHE A 297 1.35 2.70 -2.87
C PHE A 297 -0.15 2.64 -3.13
N ASP A 298 -0.51 2.22 -4.33
CA ASP A 298 -1.86 1.74 -4.64
C ASP A 298 -1.92 0.27 -4.23
N ALA A 299 -1.74 0.08 -2.93
CA ALA A 299 -1.47 -1.20 -2.30
C ALA A 299 -1.76 -1.12 -0.80
N CYS A 300 -2.41 -2.18 -0.30
CA CYS A 300 -2.89 -2.28 1.07
C CYS A 300 -1.78 -2.08 2.12
N LEU A 301 -2.12 -1.41 3.24
CA LEU A 301 -1.35 -1.44 4.49
C LEU A 301 0.05 -0.78 4.46
N MET A 302 0.40 -0.07 3.38
CA MET A 302 1.72 0.51 3.18
C MET A 302 1.94 1.88 3.87
N ALA A 303 0.90 2.48 4.46
CA ALA A 303 1.06 3.67 5.32
C ALA A 303 1.56 3.27 6.70
N THR A 304 2.83 2.88 6.76
CA THR A 304 3.54 2.57 8.00
C THR A 304 4.66 3.57 8.23
N THR A 305 4.95 3.85 9.50
CA THR A 305 6.03 4.75 9.90
C THR A 305 7.37 4.22 9.38
N GLU A 306 7.55 2.91 9.37
CA GLU A 306 8.72 2.20 8.83
C GLU A 306 8.86 2.41 7.32
N THR A 307 7.75 2.32 6.57
CA THR A 307 7.74 2.60 5.12
C THR A 307 8.07 4.06 4.84
N ALA A 308 7.45 4.98 5.58
CA ALA A 308 7.69 6.42 5.43
C ALA A 308 9.16 6.78 5.72
N LEU A 309 9.73 6.30 6.83
CA LEU A 309 11.14 6.53 7.16
C LEU A 309 12.08 5.92 6.13
N ALA A 310 11.82 4.70 5.66
CA ALA A 310 12.65 4.02 4.65
C ALA A 310 12.74 4.81 3.33
N LEU A 311 11.68 5.54 2.95
CA LEU A 311 11.58 6.27 1.70
C LEU A 311 11.88 7.77 1.83
N SER A 312 12.07 8.26 3.05
CA SER A 312 12.14 9.71 3.33
C SER A 312 13.29 10.47 2.67
N ASP A 313 14.35 9.73 2.33
CA ASP A 313 15.49 10.24 1.58
C ASP A 313 15.25 10.35 0.08
N TYR A 314 14.20 9.73 -0.46
CA TYR A 314 14.02 9.54 -1.90
C TYR A 314 12.79 10.25 -2.44
N ALA A 315 11.81 10.60 -1.60
CA ALA A 315 10.62 11.32 -2.04
C ALA A 315 10.27 12.48 -1.11
N ASP A 316 9.60 13.49 -1.65
CA ASP A 316 9.05 14.60 -0.85
C ASP A 316 7.78 14.21 -0.08
N TYR A 317 6.96 13.32 -0.66
CA TYR A 317 5.73 12.83 -0.06
C TYR A 317 5.55 11.32 -0.24
N LEU A 318 4.83 10.71 0.71
CA LEU A 318 4.28 9.35 0.62
C LEU A 318 2.77 9.45 0.51
N ILE A 319 2.17 8.67 -0.38
CA ILE A 319 0.71 8.46 -0.43
C ILE A 319 0.43 6.96 -0.26
N ALA A 320 -0.26 6.56 0.80
CA ALA A 320 -0.52 5.16 1.10
C ALA A 320 -1.72 4.98 2.05
N SER A 321 -2.19 3.74 2.19
CA SER A 321 -3.27 3.35 3.11
C SER A 321 -2.76 2.61 4.36
N GLU A 322 -3.32 2.90 5.53
CA GLU A 322 -3.11 2.13 6.76
C GLU A 322 -3.90 0.82 6.76
N GLU A 323 -5.04 0.81 6.06
CA GLU A 323 -5.94 -0.32 5.89
C GLU A 323 -5.80 -0.96 4.51
N THR A 324 -6.49 -2.07 4.28
CA THR A 324 -6.75 -2.60 2.95
C THR A 324 -7.45 -1.60 2.04
N GLU A 325 -7.10 -1.63 0.76
CA GLU A 325 -7.73 -0.83 -0.28
C GLU A 325 -8.74 -1.70 -1.05
N PRO A 326 -9.84 -1.13 -1.57
CA PRO A 326 -10.71 -1.85 -2.50
C PRO A 326 -9.92 -2.27 -3.74
N GLY A 327 -10.30 -3.39 -4.36
CA GLY A 327 -9.50 -3.97 -5.45
C GLY A 327 -9.32 -3.06 -6.66
N THR A 328 -10.18 -2.07 -6.89
CA THR A 328 -10.05 -1.05 -7.94
C THR A 328 -9.03 0.05 -7.61
N GLY A 329 -8.40 0.04 -6.43
CA GLY A 329 -7.34 0.97 -6.10
C GLY A 329 -7.74 2.44 -6.20
N TRP A 330 -6.78 3.26 -6.60
CA TRP A 330 -6.94 4.71 -6.78
C TRP A 330 -7.77 5.05 -8.02
N TYR A 331 -8.49 6.17 -7.97
CA TYR A 331 -9.23 6.66 -9.15
C TYR A 331 -8.36 7.58 -10.01
N TYR A 332 -7.85 7.07 -11.14
CA TYR A 332 -6.75 7.71 -11.88
C TYR A 332 -7.17 8.93 -12.73
N THR A 333 -8.40 8.92 -13.25
CA THR A 333 -8.82 9.84 -14.32
C THR A 333 -8.67 11.32 -13.93
N ASN A 334 -9.13 11.67 -12.72
CA ASN A 334 -9.27 13.06 -12.29
C ASN A 334 -7.92 13.73 -12.01
N TRP A 335 -7.08 13.13 -11.17
CA TRP A 335 -5.82 13.75 -10.76
C TRP A 335 -4.81 13.79 -11.92
N LEU A 336 -4.81 12.79 -12.81
CA LEU A 336 -4.01 12.83 -14.04
C LEU A 336 -4.44 13.98 -14.95
N SER A 337 -5.74 14.22 -15.09
CA SER A 337 -6.27 15.34 -15.87
C SER A 337 -5.90 16.69 -15.23
N ASN A 338 -5.90 16.79 -13.90
CA ASN A 338 -5.46 17.99 -13.17
C ASN A 338 -3.95 18.25 -13.36
N LEU A 339 -3.12 17.22 -13.22
CA LEU A 339 -1.67 17.29 -13.44
C LEU A 339 -1.36 17.72 -14.87
N SER A 340 -2.05 17.14 -15.84
CA SER A 340 -1.92 17.45 -17.26
C SER A 340 -2.29 18.90 -17.60
N SER A 341 -3.34 19.42 -16.96
CA SER A 341 -3.80 20.81 -17.14
C SER A 341 -2.88 21.83 -16.47
N ASN A 342 -2.17 21.42 -15.42
CA ASN A 342 -1.21 22.26 -14.71
C ASN A 342 -0.08 21.40 -14.13
N THR A 343 1.02 21.25 -14.87
CA THR A 343 2.18 20.48 -14.40
C THR A 343 2.92 21.15 -13.23
N ALA A 344 2.60 22.41 -12.92
CA ALA A 344 3.10 23.12 -11.75
C ALA A 344 2.21 22.94 -10.51
N ILE A 345 1.11 22.18 -10.58
CA ILE A 345 0.27 21.87 -9.41
C ILE A 345 1.13 21.34 -8.25
N SER A 346 0.90 21.85 -7.04
CA SER A 346 1.66 21.41 -5.87
C SER A 346 1.40 19.92 -5.63
N THR A 347 2.42 19.18 -5.19
CA THR A 347 2.23 17.76 -4.82
C THR A 347 1.23 17.62 -3.67
N LEU A 348 1.12 18.64 -2.82
CA LEU A 348 0.16 18.68 -1.74
C LEU A 348 -1.29 18.70 -2.25
N ASP A 349 -1.61 19.58 -3.20
CA ASP A 349 -2.95 19.65 -3.80
C ASP A 349 -3.27 18.43 -4.66
N LEU A 350 -2.27 17.93 -5.40
CA LEU A 350 -2.41 16.71 -6.21
C LEU A 350 -2.65 15.48 -5.33
N GLY A 351 -1.86 15.31 -4.26
CA GLY A 351 -2.01 14.22 -3.30
C GLY A 351 -3.33 14.28 -2.55
N LYS A 352 -3.79 15.48 -2.17
CA LYS A 352 -5.14 15.68 -1.63
C LYS A 352 -6.20 15.20 -2.62
N LYS A 353 -6.08 15.53 -3.90
CA LYS A 353 -7.03 15.09 -4.94
C LYS A 353 -7.07 13.57 -5.07
N ILE A 354 -5.91 12.91 -5.03
CA ILE A 354 -5.80 11.44 -5.06
C ILE A 354 -6.54 10.83 -3.86
N VAL A 355 -6.27 11.32 -2.65
CA VAL A 355 -6.93 10.86 -1.41
C VAL A 355 -8.44 11.09 -1.47
N ASP A 356 -8.89 12.24 -1.94
CA ASP A 356 -10.31 12.55 -2.08
C ASP A 356 -11.01 11.60 -3.05
N ASP A 357 -10.46 11.46 -4.26
CA ASP A 357 -11.05 10.64 -5.30
C ASP A 357 -11.08 9.16 -4.92
N PHE A 358 -10.01 8.65 -4.29
CA PHE A 358 -9.96 7.28 -3.79
C PHE A 358 -11.07 7.00 -2.77
N ILE A 359 -11.21 7.85 -1.75
CA ILE A 359 -12.22 7.64 -0.70
C ILE A 359 -13.64 7.79 -1.25
N ASP A 360 -13.88 8.78 -2.12
CA ASP A 360 -15.20 9.01 -2.70
C ASP A 360 -15.60 7.87 -3.65
N GLU A 361 -14.67 7.39 -4.48
CA GLU A 361 -14.90 6.25 -5.36
C GLU A 361 -15.10 4.96 -4.55
N SER A 362 -14.28 4.71 -3.53
CA SER A 362 -14.44 3.58 -2.61
C SER A 362 -15.82 3.58 -1.94
N ASN A 363 -16.28 4.73 -1.48
CA ASN A 363 -17.62 4.88 -0.89
C ASN A 363 -18.74 4.61 -1.91
N ARG A 364 -18.49 4.81 -3.21
CA ARG A 364 -19.46 4.58 -4.28
C ARG A 364 -19.48 3.12 -4.75
N SER A 365 -18.31 2.52 -4.95
CA SER A 365 -18.12 1.21 -5.56
C SER A 365 -18.03 0.06 -4.55
N ALA A 366 -17.56 0.33 -3.33
CA ALA A 366 -17.30 -0.64 -2.26
C ALA A 366 -17.96 -0.22 -0.92
N ARG A 367 -19.24 0.16 -0.98
CA ARG A 367 -20.02 0.64 0.18
C ARG A 367 -19.85 -0.25 1.42
N GLY A 368 -19.41 0.37 2.52
CA GLY A 368 -19.26 -0.28 3.83
C GLY A 368 -17.90 -0.93 4.05
N GLN A 369 -17.03 -0.98 3.04
CA GLN A 369 -15.63 -1.34 3.23
C GLN A 369 -14.90 -0.24 4.01
N SER A 370 -14.06 -0.66 4.94
CA SER A 370 -13.12 0.20 5.65
C SER A 370 -12.01 0.64 4.69
N THR A 371 -11.81 1.95 4.52
CA THR A 371 -10.76 2.50 3.67
C THR A 371 -10.06 3.67 4.34
N THR A 372 -8.78 3.83 4.04
CA THR A 372 -7.94 4.95 4.51
C THR A 372 -7.02 5.38 3.37
N LEU A 373 -6.68 6.65 3.28
CA LEU A 373 -5.53 7.08 2.48
C LEU A 373 -4.97 8.35 3.08
N SER A 374 -3.65 8.39 3.23
CA SER A 374 -2.92 9.52 3.80
C SER A 374 -1.87 10.05 2.84
N LEU A 375 -1.65 11.36 2.90
CA LEU A 375 -0.57 12.10 2.28
C LEU A 375 0.38 12.56 3.38
N VAL A 376 1.61 12.07 3.34
CA VAL A 376 2.61 12.27 4.39
C VAL A 376 3.80 13.04 3.84
N ASP A 377 4.17 14.11 4.53
CA ASP A 377 5.38 14.88 4.26
C ASP A 377 6.61 14.14 4.77
N LEU A 378 7.40 13.59 3.85
CA LEU A 378 8.55 12.78 4.19
C LEU A 378 9.76 13.61 4.65
N ALA A 379 9.85 14.86 4.21
CA ALA A 379 10.90 15.77 4.62
C ALA A 379 10.73 16.17 6.10
N GLU A 380 9.49 16.46 6.49
CA GLU A 380 9.13 16.76 7.87
C GLU A 380 9.20 15.52 8.75
N LEU A 381 8.62 14.40 8.30
CA LEU A 381 8.66 13.13 9.01
C LEU A 381 10.09 12.73 9.38
N LYS A 382 11.03 12.83 8.43
CA LYS A 382 12.45 12.53 8.70
C LYS A 382 13.07 13.45 9.75
N ALA A 383 12.61 14.70 9.84
CA ALA A 383 13.18 15.70 10.72
C ALA A 383 12.60 15.64 12.15
N THR A 384 11.36 15.18 12.32
CA THR A 384 10.64 15.25 13.61
C THR A 384 10.43 13.88 14.27
N VAL A 385 10.11 12.84 13.49
CA VAL A 385 9.66 11.54 14.02
C VAL A 385 10.78 10.69 14.64
N PRO A 386 12.03 10.60 14.12
CA PRO A 386 13.01 9.65 14.62
C PRO A 386 13.31 9.80 16.12
N SER A 387 13.52 11.02 16.59
CA SER A 387 13.87 11.28 18.00
C SER A 387 12.69 11.03 18.94
N SER A 388 11.48 11.46 18.57
CA SER A 388 10.28 11.23 19.38
C SER A 388 9.94 9.74 19.44
N LEU A 389 10.00 9.04 18.30
CA LEU A 389 9.75 7.60 18.22
C LEU A 389 10.77 6.80 19.02
N SER A 390 12.06 7.17 18.98
CA SER A 390 13.10 6.54 19.79
C SER A 390 12.85 6.75 21.29
N SER A 391 12.32 7.92 21.70
CA SER A 391 11.91 8.15 23.09
C SER A 391 10.74 7.26 23.49
N PHE A 392 9.66 7.27 22.70
CA PHE A 392 8.51 6.41 22.92
C PHE A 392 8.90 4.93 23.03
N ALA A 393 9.82 4.47 22.17
CA ALA A 393 10.31 3.10 22.19
C ALA A 393 11.08 2.76 23.47
N ARG A 394 11.96 3.66 23.94
CA ARG A 394 12.66 3.50 25.23
C ARG A 394 11.69 3.43 26.40
N ASP A 395 10.73 4.33 26.45
CA ASP A 395 9.76 4.39 27.55
C ASP A 395 8.89 3.12 27.58
N THR A 396 8.44 2.68 26.40
CA THR A 396 7.69 1.44 26.25
C THR A 396 8.51 0.21 26.65
N ALA A 397 9.78 0.13 26.25
CA ALA A 397 10.68 -0.94 26.68
C ALA A 397 10.88 -0.92 28.21
N SER A 398 11.00 0.26 28.83
CA SER A 398 11.11 0.38 30.28
C SER A 398 9.87 -0.13 31.01
N TYR A 399 8.65 0.10 30.49
CA TYR A 399 7.44 -0.49 31.06
C TYR A 399 7.49 -2.03 31.05
N ILE A 400 7.98 -2.61 29.96
CA ILE A 400 8.15 -4.07 29.83
C ILE A 400 9.20 -4.58 30.83
N GLU A 401 10.37 -3.94 30.91
CA GLU A 401 11.46 -4.31 31.83
C GLU A 401 11.03 -4.19 33.31
N ASN A 402 10.14 -3.25 33.64
CA ASN A 402 9.56 -3.05 34.97
C ASN A 402 8.34 -3.95 35.28
N ASN A 403 8.02 -4.91 34.40
CA ASN A 403 6.88 -5.82 34.51
C ASN A 403 5.49 -5.15 34.43
N GLU A 404 5.38 -3.97 33.80
CA GLU A 404 4.12 -3.29 33.52
C GLU A 404 3.42 -3.83 32.24
N TYR A 405 3.47 -5.14 32.03
CA TYR A 405 2.95 -5.79 30.82
C TYR A 405 1.47 -5.49 30.55
N SER A 406 0.67 -5.33 31.61
CA SER A 406 -0.75 -5.01 31.49
C SER A 406 -1.00 -3.64 30.87
N LYS A 407 -0.15 -2.65 31.18
CA LYS A 407 -0.22 -1.30 30.58
C LYS A 407 0.00 -1.39 29.06
N VAL A 408 1.09 -2.04 28.66
CA VAL A 408 1.45 -2.18 27.25
C VAL A 408 0.44 -3.03 26.48
N SER A 409 0.05 -4.18 27.03
CA SER A 409 -0.92 -5.07 26.40
C SER A 409 -2.30 -4.43 26.26
N TYR A 410 -2.77 -3.69 27.28
CA TYR A 410 -4.04 -2.95 27.21
C TYR A 410 -3.99 -1.89 26.12
N ALA A 411 -2.96 -1.05 26.10
CA ALA A 411 -2.84 0.00 25.11
C ALA A 411 -2.77 -0.55 23.68
N ARG A 412 -1.98 -1.60 23.46
CA ARG A 412 -1.90 -2.29 22.17
C ARG A 412 -3.24 -2.91 21.74
N THR A 413 -3.99 -3.48 22.67
CA THR A 413 -5.31 -4.08 22.39
C THR A 413 -6.39 -3.03 22.13
N ALA A 414 -6.34 -1.91 22.84
CA ALA A 414 -7.26 -0.79 22.70
C ALA A 414 -7.01 0.05 21.43
N SER A 415 -5.83 -0.09 20.83
CA SER A 415 -5.45 0.65 19.62
C SER A 415 -6.18 0.15 18.38
N ARG A 416 -6.41 1.07 17.43
CA ARG A 416 -6.92 0.71 16.10
C ARG A 416 -5.90 -0.19 15.41
N GLU A 417 -6.24 -1.47 15.29
CA GLU A 417 -5.49 -2.45 14.49
C GLU A 417 -6.12 -2.62 13.11
N PHE A 418 -5.28 -2.66 12.08
CA PHE A 418 -5.65 -2.78 10.68
C PHE A 418 -5.53 -4.22 10.19
N ALA A 419 -6.41 -4.63 9.26
CA ALA A 419 -6.47 -5.99 8.72
C ALA A 419 -6.28 -7.10 9.77
N LYS A 420 -7.06 -7.04 10.88
CA LYS A 420 -6.93 -7.93 12.05
C LYS A 420 -6.86 -9.43 11.73
N SER A 421 -7.53 -9.88 10.66
CA SER A 421 -7.53 -11.27 10.19
C SER A 421 -6.21 -11.69 9.53
N SER A 422 -5.44 -10.74 9.01
CA SER A 422 -4.16 -10.98 8.32
C SER A 422 -3.00 -11.24 9.29
N ASN A 423 -3.16 -10.93 10.58
CA ASN A 423 -2.11 -11.10 11.61
C ASN A 423 -0.79 -10.44 11.20
N ILE A 424 -0.89 -9.18 10.79
CA ILE A 424 0.23 -8.30 10.46
C ILE A 424 0.63 -7.42 11.66
N ASP A 425 -0.18 -7.41 12.72
CA ASP A 425 0.07 -6.71 13.98
C ASP A 425 0.41 -5.20 13.81
N GLN A 426 -0.24 -4.54 12.86
CA GLN A 426 -0.12 -3.09 12.64
C GLN A 426 -1.24 -2.33 13.35
N VAL A 427 -0.85 -1.33 14.13
CA VAL A 427 -1.77 -0.42 14.82
C VAL A 427 -1.47 1.02 14.47
N ASP A 428 -2.48 1.87 14.53
CA ASP A 428 -2.30 3.32 14.42
C ASP A 428 -1.35 3.83 15.51
N LEU A 429 -0.30 4.57 15.11
CA LEU A 429 0.75 4.99 16.03
C LEU A 429 0.27 6.06 17.01
N VAL A 430 -0.53 7.03 16.55
CA VAL A 430 -1.07 8.10 17.42
C VAL A 430 -1.97 7.51 18.49
N ASN A 431 -2.84 6.56 18.11
CA ASN A 431 -3.75 5.90 19.02
C ASN A 431 -3.02 5.00 20.01
N LEU A 432 -1.95 4.32 19.58
CA LEU A 432 -1.09 3.53 20.45
C LEU A 432 -0.41 4.41 21.52
N VAL A 433 0.24 5.49 21.10
CA VAL A 433 0.92 6.42 22.01
C VAL A 433 -0.08 7.03 22.99
N TYR A 434 -1.23 7.50 22.49
CA TYR A 434 -2.27 8.05 23.36
C TYR A 434 -2.80 7.02 24.37
N ASN A 435 -3.01 5.77 23.95
CA ASN A 435 -3.48 4.73 24.86
C ASN A 435 -2.45 4.38 25.95
N LEU A 436 -1.14 4.52 25.67
CA LEU A 436 -0.06 4.31 26.63
C LEU A 436 0.11 5.49 27.59
N GLU A 437 0.14 6.71 27.06
CA GLU A 437 0.57 7.91 27.78
C GLU A 437 -0.57 8.80 28.26
N GLN A 438 -1.78 8.66 27.69
CA GLN A 438 -2.95 9.50 27.97
C GLN A 438 -2.68 11.00 27.84
N ASN A 439 -1.78 11.37 26.91
CA ASN A 439 -1.36 12.74 26.66
C ASN A 439 -1.43 13.03 25.16
N GLU A 440 -2.40 13.85 24.72
CA GLU A 440 -2.51 14.24 23.30
C GLU A 440 -1.34 15.13 22.81
N ASN A 441 -0.62 15.77 23.73
CA ASN A 441 0.54 16.60 23.44
C ASN A 441 1.87 15.81 23.47
N ASP A 442 1.82 14.48 23.46
CA ASP A 442 3.01 13.65 23.36
C ASP A 442 3.83 14.03 22.11
N PRO A 443 5.17 14.19 22.20
CA PRO A 443 6.00 14.59 21.07
C PRO A 443 5.87 13.68 19.84
N THR A 444 5.62 12.38 20.04
CA THR A 444 5.42 11.42 18.94
C THR A 444 4.08 11.67 18.26
N ILE A 445 3.01 11.93 19.02
CA ILE A 445 1.71 12.30 18.46
C ILE A 445 1.83 13.57 17.63
N GLN A 446 2.44 14.62 18.18
CA GLN A 446 2.59 15.90 17.48
C GLN A 446 3.46 15.79 16.23
N SER A 447 4.53 15.00 16.27
CA SER A 447 5.40 14.78 15.11
C SER A 447 4.68 14.03 13.98
N ILE A 448 3.86 13.03 14.32
CA ILE A 448 3.05 12.31 13.32
C ILE A 448 1.94 13.20 12.75
N LEU A 449 1.21 13.93 13.60
CA LEU A 449 0.14 14.83 13.14
C LEU A 449 0.68 15.97 12.26
N GLY A 450 1.88 16.49 12.55
CA GLY A 450 2.56 17.45 11.69
C GLY A 450 2.96 16.84 10.35
N ALA A 451 3.55 15.64 10.35
CA ALA A 451 3.98 14.98 9.12
C ALA A 451 2.81 14.54 8.22
N VAL A 452 1.66 14.13 8.77
CA VAL A 452 0.48 13.73 7.99
C VAL A 452 -0.29 14.98 7.53
N LYS A 453 -0.05 15.41 6.30
CA LYS A 453 -0.61 16.65 5.74
C LYS A 453 -2.07 16.52 5.32
N TYR A 454 -2.48 15.33 4.92
CA TYR A 454 -3.87 15.06 4.63
C TYR A 454 -4.20 13.60 4.91
N ASN A 455 -5.34 13.36 5.52
CA ASN A 455 -5.82 12.01 5.82
C ASN A 455 -7.33 11.96 5.55
N ARG A 456 -7.81 10.89 4.94
CA ARG A 456 -9.24 10.58 4.88
C ARG A 456 -9.48 9.11 5.09
N THR A 457 -10.63 8.81 5.67
CA THR A 457 -11.09 7.44 5.91
C THR A 457 -12.54 7.28 5.45
N SER A 458 -12.98 6.04 5.30
CA SER A 458 -14.41 5.71 5.27
C SER A 458 -15.07 6.09 6.60
N SER A 459 -16.40 6.30 6.58
CA SER A 459 -17.16 6.81 7.72
C SER A 459 -17.23 5.85 8.92
N ASN A 460 -17.01 4.56 8.69
CA ASN A 460 -16.97 3.51 9.72
C ASN A 460 -15.60 3.39 10.41
N MET A 461 -14.63 4.26 10.09
CA MET A 461 -13.30 4.27 10.68
C MET A 461 -13.04 5.54 11.51
N SER A 462 -12.82 5.34 12.80
CA SER A 462 -12.23 6.28 13.78
C SER A 462 -10.77 5.92 14.10
N ASN A 463 -10.02 6.78 14.78
CA ASN A 463 -8.67 6.47 15.32
C ASN A 463 -7.67 5.96 14.27
N SER A 464 -7.73 6.51 13.06
CA SER A 464 -6.77 6.29 11.98
C SER A 464 -6.27 7.68 11.60
N TYR A 465 -5.07 8.01 12.04
CA TYR A 465 -4.45 9.32 11.95
C TYR A 465 -3.46 9.40 10.78
N GLY A 466 -3.32 8.32 10.00
CA GLY A 466 -2.65 8.30 8.70
C GLY A 466 -1.33 7.54 8.66
N LEU A 467 -0.81 7.07 9.80
CA LEU A 467 0.38 6.22 9.87
C LEU A 467 0.27 5.16 10.97
N SER A 468 0.42 3.92 10.53
CA SER A 468 0.50 2.76 11.42
C SER A 468 1.95 2.43 11.81
N ILE A 469 2.10 1.53 12.77
CA ILE A 469 3.37 0.93 13.17
C ILE A 469 3.20 -0.57 13.41
N TYR A 470 4.20 -1.37 13.09
CA TYR A 470 4.25 -2.75 13.55
C TYR A 470 4.49 -2.80 15.05
N PHE A 471 3.57 -3.44 15.78
CA PHE A 471 3.68 -3.68 17.21
C PHE A 471 3.21 -5.12 17.50
N PRO A 472 4.14 -6.09 17.67
CA PRO A 472 3.84 -7.51 17.64
C PRO A 472 2.86 -7.92 18.74
N TYR A 473 1.94 -8.84 18.39
CA TYR A 473 0.97 -9.36 19.35
C TYR A 473 0.57 -10.82 19.09
N LYS A 474 0.25 -11.19 17.84
CA LYS A 474 -0.32 -12.51 17.51
C LYS A 474 0.71 -13.48 16.93
N LYS A 475 1.66 -13.01 16.12
CA LYS A 475 2.61 -13.87 15.39
C LYS A 475 4.07 -13.52 15.70
N LEU A 476 4.53 -13.97 16.86
CA LEU A 476 5.90 -13.74 17.34
C LEU A 476 6.98 -14.37 16.43
N SER A 477 6.66 -15.42 15.67
CA SER A 477 7.60 -16.06 14.74
C SER A 477 8.08 -15.16 13.60
N LYS A 478 7.50 -13.97 13.43
CA LYS A 478 7.92 -12.99 12.43
C LYS A 478 8.89 -11.94 13.00
N VAL A 479 8.98 -11.78 14.32
CA VAL A 479 9.66 -10.65 14.97
C VAL A 479 11.13 -10.58 14.59
N ASP A 480 11.88 -11.69 14.65
CA ASP A 480 13.31 -11.70 14.28
C ASP A 480 13.55 -11.18 12.85
N ARG A 481 12.69 -11.57 11.90
CA ARG A 481 12.75 -11.09 10.51
C ARG A 481 12.43 -9.60 10.42
N MET A 482 11.49 -9.12 11.23
CA MET A 482 11.11 -7.72 11.27
C MET A 482 12.24 -6.86 11.83
N VAL A 483 12.84 -7.27 12.95
CA VAL A 483 14.01 -6.63 13.55
C VAL A 483 15.15 -6.52 12.53
N GLN A 484 15.46 -7.59 11.80
CA GLN A 484 16.47 -7.55 10.74
C GLN A 484 16.09 -6.53 9.64
N THR A 485 14.86 -6.59 9.14
CA THR A 485 14.39 -5.66 8.09
C THR A 485 14.47 -4.21 8.54
N TYR A 486 14.17 -3.93 9.81
CA TYR A 486 14.21 -2.60 10.39
C TYR A 486 15.64 -2.09 10.56
N GLY A 487 16.57 -2.96 10.93
CA GLY A 487 18.01 -2.66 10.85
C GLY A 487 18.45 -2.29 9.43
N ASP A 488 18.05 -3.08 8.43
CA ASP A 488 18.42 -2.87 7.01
C ASP A 488 17.86 -1.55 6.43
N ILE A 489 16.68 -1.11 6.87
CA ILE A 489 16.11 0.19 6.48
C ILE A 489 16.57 1.35 7.38
N GLY A 490 17.39 1.09 8.41
CA GLY A 490 17.98 2.12 9.27
C GLY A 490 17.04 2.69 10.32
N MET A 491 16.08 1.90 10.81
CA MET A 491 15.31 2.26 12.00
C MET A 491 16.22 2.30 13.22
N ASP A 492 15.88 3.17 14.17
CA ASP A 492 16.59 3.29 15.44
C ASP A 492 16.54 1.98 16.23
N SER A 493 17.65 1.61 16.89
CA SER A 493 17.73 0.35 17.62
C SER A 493 16.77 0.27 18.80
N GLU A 494 16.36 1.41 19.38
CA GLU A 494 15.37 1.44 20.45
C GLU A 494 14.00 0.93 19.95
N TYR A 495 13.64 1.24 18.71
CA TYR A 495 12.42 0.70 18.11
C TYR A 495 12.47 -0.83 18.02
N THR A 496 13.61 -1.39 17.58
CA THR A 496 13.78 -2.85 17.54
C THR A 496 13.92 -3.51 18.91
N LYS A 497 14.32 -2.76 19.94
CA LYS A 497 14.39 -3.26 21.32
C LYS A 497 13.00 -3.30 21.99
N MET A 498 12.12 -2.37 21.61
CA MET A 498 10.75 -2.28 22.11
C MET A 498 9.86 -3.45 21.65
N ILE A 499 9.98 -3.83 20.38
CA ILE A 499 9.19 -4.92 19.75
C ILE A 499 9.82 -6.29 19.98
#